data_AF-A0A9D1FDG5-F1
#
_entry.id   AF-A0A9D1FDG5-F1
#
_cell.length_a   1.000
_cell.length_b   1.000
_cell.length_c   1.000
_cell.angle_alpha   90.00
_cell.angle_beta   90.00
_cell.angle_gamma   90.00
#
_symmetry.space_group_name_H-M   'P 1'
#
loop_
_entity.id
_entity.type
_entity.pdbx_description
1 polymer ?
#
loop_
_entity_poly.entity_id
_entity_poly.type
_entity_poly.pdbx_seq_one_letter_code
_entity_poly.pdbx_strand_id
1 'polypeptide(L)'
;MEENKTKVEEKPARRPKERPAKPPREPKRRERVLDAAETPPAGEETMNEVFRKRLTYLMNGNNPSGKPVNIQELADAVGVSRPAIRKYLKPKGSPTTPGADTVCAIARYFGTTPDFLLGFDSPDTEATRKAVESDYYNALGLNQRTIDRLRALREKQSDERLEKRASSLLSLLDKLISAYASDALEMLED
;
A
#
# COMPACT_ATOMS: atom_id res chain seq x y z
N MET A 1 -77.56 -16.62 18.51
CA MET A 1 -78.33 -15.97 17.42
C MET A 1 -78.43 -14.51 17.81
N GLU A 2 -77.96 -13.51 17.08
CA GLU A 2 -77.21 -13.38 15.83
C GLU A 2 -76.90 -11.88 15.78
N GLU A 3 -75.63 -11.48 15.60
CA GLU A 3 -75.15 -10.90 14.35
C GLU A 3 -75.85 -9.59 13.95
N ASN A 4 -75.12 -8.47 13.88
CA ASN A 4 -74.59 -7.86 12.63
C ASN A 4 -75.33 -6.51 12.42
N LYS A 5 -74.80 -5.42 11.86
CA LYS A 5 -73.55 -5.10 11.15
C LYS A 5 -73.54 -3.57 10.91
N THR A 6 -72.34 -2.98 10.91
CA THR A 6 -71.83 -1.91 10.00
C THR A 6 -72.70 -0.70 9.62
N LYS A 7 -72.29 0.56 9.87
CA LYS A 7 -71.25 1.39 9.19
C LYS A 7 -71.89 2.38 8.22
N VAL A 8 -71.65 3.69 8.39
CA VAL A 8 -71.75 4.68 7.30
C VAL A 8 -70.60 5.69 7.43
N GLU A 9 -69.96 5.94 6.29
CA GLU A 9 -68.84 6.85 6.02
C GLU A 9 -69.32 8.29 5.84
N GLU A 10 -68.45 9.29 6.10
CA GLU A 10 -68.21 10.40 5.16
C GLU A 10 -67.00 11.29 5.59
N LYS A 11 -66.06 11.49 4.65
CA LYS A 11 -65.03 12.58 4.59
C LYS A 11 -65.64 13.78 3.84
N PRO A 12 -65.01 14.97 3.61
CA PRO A 12 -63.70 15.55 4.02
C PRO A 12 -63.75 17.05 4.48
N ALA A 13 -62.65 17.60 5.02
CA ALA A 13 -62.31 19.03 4.84
C ALA A 13 -60.78 19.24 4.89
N ARG A 14 -60.27 20.10 3.98
CA ARG A 14 -58.85 20.25 3.62
C ARG A 14 -58.10 21.24 4.51
N ARG A 15 -56.78 20.98 4.60
CA ARG A 15 -55.69 21.65 5.34
C ARG A 15 -55.52 23.16 5.07
N PRO A 16 -54.85 23.85 6.01
CA PRO A 16 -53.73 24.73 5.67
C PRO A 16 -52.38 24.05 5.94
N LYS A 17 -51.41 24.27 5.04
CA LYS A 17 -50.06 23.71 5.04
C LYS A 17 -49.15 24.51 5.97
N GLU A 18 -48.56 23.88 6.99
CA GLU A 18 -47.38 24.42 7.68
C GLU A 18 -46.12 23.74 7.18
N ARG A 19 -45.13 24.57 6.81
CA ARG A 19 -43.88 24.20 6.15
C ARG A 19 -42.90 23.60 7.18
N PRO A 20 -42.17 22.53 6.87
CA PRO A 20 -41.17 21.99 7.78
C PRO A 20 -40.00 22.97 7.94
N ALA A 21 -39.62 23.22 9.20
CA ALA A 21 -38.47 24.04 9.56
C ALA A 21 -37.16 23.40 9.06
N LYS A 22 -36.28 24.22 8.45
CA LYS A 22 -34.98 23.79 7.91
C LYS A 22 -33.97 23.55 9.05
N PRO A 23 -33.15 22.49 8.99
CA PRO A 23 -32.05 22.30 9.93
C PRO A 23 -30.87 23.27 9.64
N PRO A 24 -30.03 23.59 10.65
CA PRO A 24 -28.88 24.50 10.52
C PRO A 24 -27.79 23.94 9.58
N ARG A 25 -27.15 24.84 8.81
CA ARG A 25 -26.15 24.54 7.77
C ARG A 25 -24.75 24.24 8.34
N GLU A 26 -24.10 23.22 7.80
CA GLU A 26 -22.68 22.86 8.02
C GLU A 26 -21.70 23.88 7.39
N PRO A 27 -20.48 24.04 7.93
CA PRO A 27 -19.39 24.68 7.20
C PRO A 27 -18.77 23.70 6.19
N LYS A 28 -19.00 23.97 4.90
CA LYS A 28 -18.31 23.37 3.75
C LYS A 28 -16.79 23.62 3.82
N ARG A 29 -15.99 22.55 3.91
CA ARG A 29 -14.60 22.55 3.42
C ARG A 29 -14.57 21.73 2.13
N ARG A 30 -14.30 22.41 1.01
CA ARG A 30 -14.34 21.84 -0.35
C ARG A 30 -13.13 20.95 -0.62
N GLU A 31 -13.42 19.79 -1.22
CA GLU A 31 -12.70 19.06 -2.27
C GLU A 31 -11.23 18.67 -2.06
N ARG A 32 -10.95 17.36 -2.13
CA ARG A 32 -10.71 16.71 -3.42
C ARG A 32 -11.46 15.39 -3.49
N VAL A 33 -12.24 15.24 -4.57
CA VAL A 33 -12.73 13.96 -5.05
C VAL A 33 -11.48 13.14 -5.39
N LEU A 34 -11.25 12.04 -4.67
CA LEU A 34 -10.32 11.03 -5.15
C LEU A 34 -11.06 10.33 -6.29
N ASP A 35 -10.65 10.63 -7.51
CA ASP A 35 -11.15 9.99 -8.71
C ASP A 35 -11.00 8.46 -8.56
N ALA A 36 -12.14 7.78 -8.62
CA ALA A 36 -12.28 6.34 -8.50
C ALA A 36 -11.86 5.62 -9.80
N ALA A 37 -10.60 5.81 -10.23
CA ALA A 37 -10.08 5.20 -11.44
C ALA A 37 -8.59 4.84 -11.33
N GLU A 38 -8.23 4.08 -10.30
CA GLU A 38 -7.03 3.25 -10.30
C GLU A 38 -7.28 2.05 -9.39
N THR A 39 -8.22 1.20 -9.81
CA THR A 39 -8.24 -0.18 -9.31
C THR A 39 -7.01 -0.86 -9.91
N PRO A 40 -6.06 -1.35 -9.10
CA PRO A 40 -4.91 -2.09 -9.65
C PRO A 40 -5.41 -3.30 -10.44
N PRO A 41 -4.70 -3.71 -11.50
CA PRO A 41 -5.10 -4.84 -12.33
C PRO A 41 -5.29 -6.08 -11.47
N ALA A 42 -6.28 -6.91 -11.82
CA ALA A 42 -6.81 -8.04 -11.07
C ALA A 42 -5.84 -9.23 -10.83
N GLY A 43 -4.53 -8.97 -10.79
CA GLY A 43 -3.47 -9.91 -10.42
C GLY A 43 -2.46 -9.35 -9.42
N GLU A 44 -2.59 -8.10 -8.96
CA GLU A 44 -1.72 -7.53 -7.92
C GLU A 44 -2.32 -7.81 -6.53
N GLU A 45 -1.60 -8.55 -5.69
CA GLU A 45 -1.99 -8.78 -4.31
C GLU A 45 -2.13 -7.42 -3.61
N THR A 46 -3.35 -7.07 -3.20
CA THR A 46 -3.57 -5.82 -2.47
C THR A 46 -2.79 -5.84 -1.15
N MET A 47 -2.30 -4.69 -0.69
CA MET A 47 -1.59 -4.56 0.61
C MET A 47 -2.33 -5.23 1.77
N ASN A 48 -3.67 -5.17 1.76
CA ASN A 48 -4.52 -5.83 2.75
C ASN A 48 -4.51 -7.37 2.65
N GLU A 49 -4.36 -7.90 1.44
CA GLU A 49 -4.22 -9.34 1.21
C GLU A 49 -2.85 -9.86 1.67
N VAL A 50 -1.78 -9.10 1.38
CA VAL A 50 -0.43 -9.40 1.89
C VAL A 50 -0.43 -9.39 3.41
N PHE A 51 -1.00 -8.34 4.02
CA PHE A 51 -1.17 -8.25 5.48
C PHE A 51 -1.90 -9.45 6.06
N ARG A 52 -3.01 -9.85 5.45
CA ARG A 52 -3.78 -11.00 5.89
C ARG A 52 -2.97 -12.30 5.82
N LYS A 53 -2.29 -12.55 4.69
CA LYS A 53 -1.48 -13.77 4.49
C LYS A 53 -0.35 -13.83 5.52
N ARG A 54 0.38 -12.73 5.69
CA ARG A 54 1.53 -12.67 6.60
C ARG A 54 1.12 -12.71 8.07
N LEU A 55 0.01 -12.07 8.44
CA LEU A 55 -0.57 -12.23 9.78
C LEU A 55 -0.99 -13.68 10.05
N THR A 56 -1.65 -14.34 9.09
CA THR A 56 -2.05 -15.76 9.22
C THR A 56 -0.82 -16.67 9.34
N TYR A 57 0.23 -16.38 8.58
CA TYR A 57 1.50 -17.10 8.64
C TYR A 57 2.12 -17.05 10.04
N LEU A 58 2.19 -15.86 10.65
CA LEU A 58 2.72 -15.67 12.01
C LEU A 58 1.83 -16.35 13.07
N MET A 59 0.52 -16.27 12.91
CA MET A 59 -0.44 -16.92 13.83
C MET A 59 -0.40 -18.44 13.77
N ASN A 60 0.04 -19.04 12.67
CA ASN A 60 0.17 -20.50 12.53
C ASN A 60 1.44 -21.07 13.19
N GLY A 61 2.21 -20.26 13.91
CA GLY A 61 3.40 -20.70 14.65
C GLY A 61 4.72 -20.40 13.97
N ASN A 62 4.71 -19.70 12.83
CA ASN A 62 5.93 -19.17 12.21
C ASN A 62 6.37 -17.87 12.90
N ASN A 63 6.49 -17.92 14.22
CA ASN A 63 6.87 -16.80 15.07
C ASN A 63 7.99 -17.26 16.02
N PRO A 64 8.67 -16.32 16.72
CA PRO A 64 9.78 -16.66 17.62
C PRO A 64 9.40 -17.66 18.74
N SER A 65 8.13 -17.69 19.13
CA SER A 65 7.60 -18.61 20.14
C SER A 65 7.38 -20.03 19.60
N GLY A 66 7.41 -20.24 18.28
CA GLY A 66 7.21 -21.53 17.62
C GLY A 66 5.82 -22.15 17.85
N LYS A 67 4.87 -21.38 18.37
CA LYS A 67 3.53 -21.84 18.77
C LYS A 67 2.44 -21.07 18.04
N PRO A 68 1.37 -21.74 17.62
CA PRO A 68 0.24 -21.05 17.04
C PRO A 68 -0.39 -20.11 18.08
N VAL A 69 -0.71 -18.89 17.67
CA VAL A 69 -1.28 -17.85 18.52
C VAL A 69 -2.77 -17.76 18.26
N ASN A 70 -3.58 -17.73 19.32
CA ASN A 70 -5.01 -17.59 19.20
C ASN A 70 -5.43 -16.12 18.98
N ILE A 71 -6.59 -15.90 18.35
CA ILE A 71 -7.16 -14.56 18.14
C ILE A 71 -7.33 -13.79 19.46
N GLN A 72 -7.70 -14.49 20.53
CA GLN A 72 -7.87 -13.88 21.85
C GLN A 72 -6.53 -13.36 22.39
N GLU A 73 -5.50 -14.21 22.39
CA GLU A 73 -4.16 -13.87 22.89
C GLU A 73 -3.58 -12.67 22.13
N LEU A 74 -3.71 -12.66 20.80
CA LEU A 74 -3.27 -11.54 19.98
C LEU A 74 -4.06 -10.26 20.27
N ALA A 75 -5.38 -10.36 20.42
CA ALA A 75 -6.24 -9.23 20.73
C ALA A 75 -5.85 -8.58 22.06
N ASP A 76 -5.63 -9.40 23.08
CA ASP A 76 -5.25 -8.95 24.43
C ASP A 76 -3.85 -8.32 24.43
N ALA A 77 -2.89 -8.88 23.69
CA ALA A 77 -1.53 -8.34 23.59
C ALA A 77 -1.42 -7.04 22.79
N VAL A 78 -2.23 -6.89 21.74
CA VAL A 78 -2.20 -5.72 20.84
C VAL A 78 -3.12 -4.60 21.36
N GLY A 79 -3.99 -4.88 22.33
CA GLY A 79 -4.92 -3.91 22.89
C GLY A 79 -6.10 -3.60 21.95
N VAL A 80 -6.50 -4.55 21.11
CA VAL A 80 -7.61 -4.40 20.17
C VAL A 80 -8.68 -5.45 20.41
N SER A 81 -9.91 -5.17 20.00
CA SER A 81 -11.00 -6.14 20.18
C SER A 81 -10.84 -7.38 19.30
N ARG A 82 -11.24 -8.56 19.79
CA ARG A 82 -11.25 -9.81 18.99
C ARG A 82 -11.99 -9.67 17.66
N PRO A 83 -13.15 -8.97 17.57
CA PRO A 83 -13.82 -8.73 16.30
C PRO A 83 -12.95 -7.97 15.30
N ALA A 84 -12.09 -7.05 15.76
CA ALA A 84 -11.16 -6.31 14.89
C ALA A 84 -10.12 -7.26 14.27
N ILE A 85 -9.45 -8.09 15.10
CA ILE A 85 -8.51 -9.11 14.61
C ILE A 85 -9.20 -10.07 13.61
N ARG A 86 -10.42 -10.51 13.93
CA ARG A 86 -11.20 -11.36 13.02
C ARG A 86 -11.55 -10.66 11.71
N LYS A 87 -11.80 -9.35 11.73
CA LYS A 87 -12.06 -8.54 10.53
C LYS A 87 -10.82 -8.43 9.65
N TYR A 88 -9.63 -8.35 10.24
CA TYR A 88 -8.36 -8.34 9.50
C TYR A 88 -8.07 -9.70 8.85
N LEU A 89 -8.35 -10.80 9.55
CA LEU A 89 -8.10 -12.16 9.05
C LEU A 89 -9.16 -12.67 8.07
N LYS A 90 -10.43 -12.31 8.26
CA LYS A 90 -11.56 -12.73 7.43
C LYS A 90 -12.50 -11.53 7.25
N PRO A 91 -12.18 -10.60 6.33
CA PRO A 91 -13.04 -9.45 6.07
C PRO A 91 -14.39 -9.95 5.52
N LYS A 92 -15.48 -9.55 6.17
CA LYS A 92 -16.83 -9.69 5.63
C LYS A 92 -17.18 -8.37 4.95
N GLY A 93 -16.90 -8.24 3.65
CA GLY A 93 -17.10 -7.02 2.87
C GLY A 93 -15.80 -6.28 2.58
N SER A 94 -15.80 -4.95 2.73
CA SER A 94 -14.63 -4.12 2.41
C SER A 94 -13.41 -4.51 3.25
N PRO A 95 -12.23 -4.68 2.61
CA PRO A 95 -10.98 -4.88 3.32
C PRO A 95 -10.80 -3.77 4.36
N THR A 96 -10.63 -4.14 5.62
CA THR A 96 -10.38 -3.15 6.68
C THR A 96 -8.90 -3.12 6.96
N THR A 97 -8.27 -2.00 6.63
CA THR A 97 -6.89 -1.73 6.97
C THR A 97 -6.79 -1.46 8.47
N PRO A 98 -5.94 -2.18 9.23
CA PRO A 98 -5.62 -1.81 10.61
C PRO A 98 -4.95 -0.43 10.67
N GLY A 99 -5.14 0.28 11.78
CA GLY A 99 -4.40 1.53 12.02
C GLY A 99 -2.91 1.27 12.16
N ALA A 100 -2.06 2.25 11.85
CA ALA A 100 -0.60 2.13 11.94
C ALA A 100 -0.14 1.67 13.33
N ASP A 101 -0.76 2.19 14.40
CA ASP A 101 -0.47 1.80 15.78
C ASP A 101 -0.71 0.30 16.01
N THR A 102 -1.79 -0.24 15.44
CA THR A 102 -2.15 -1.66 15.53
C THR A 102 -1.17 -2.53 14.75
N VAL A 103 -0.75 -2.10 13.56
CA VAL A 103 0.27 -2.81 12.76
C VAL A 103 1.59 -2.87 13.51
N CYS A 104 2.02 -1.75 14.09
CA CYS A 104 3.23 -1.68 14.90
C CYS A 104 3.15 -2.58 16.15
N ALA A 105 2.01 -2.62 16.83
CA ALA A 105 1.82 -3.48 18.00
C ALA A 105 1.82 -4.97 17.64
N ILE A 106 1.19 -5.36 16.52
CA ILE A 106 1.25 -6.74 16.00
C ILE A 106 2.68 -7.12 15.64
N ALA A 107 3.41 -6.23 14.95
CA ALA A 107 4.79 -6.45 14.56
C ALA A 107 5.69 -6.68 15.79
N ARG A 108 5.55 -5.83 16.81
CA ARG A 108 6.26 -5.99 18.10
C ARG A 108 5.93 -7.31 18.79
N TYR A 109 4.66 -7.71 18.83
CA TYR A 109 4.23 -8.96 19.45
C TYR A 109 4.87 -10.19 18.79
N PHE A 110 4.96 -10.20 17.47
CA PHE A 110 5.55 -11.31 16.72
C PHE A 110 7.06 -11.18 16.49
N GLY A 111 7.70 -10.08 16.93
CA GLY A 111 9.11 -9.82 16.67
C GLY A 111 9.44 -9.60 15.19
N THR A 112 8.49 -9.05 14.42
CA THR A 112 8.64 -8.72 12.99
C THR A 112 8.60 -7.20 12.75
N THR A 113 8.73 -6.78 11.49
CA THR A 113 8.62 -5.37 11.09
C THR A 113 7.22 -5.06 10.52
N PRO A 114 6.72 -3.82 10.68
CA PRO A 114 5.53 -3.36 9.97
C PRO A 114 5.65 -3.55 8.45
N ASP A 115 6.84 -3.36 7.89
CA ASP A 115 7.13 -3.56 6.47
C ASP A 115 6.93 -5.01 6.04
N PHE A 116 7.37 -5.97 6.88
CA PHE A 116 7.03 -7.38 6.69
C PHE A 116 5.54 -7.61 6.83
N LEU A 117 4.78 -6.93 7.69
CA LEU A 117 3.33 -7.15 7.68
C LEU A 117 2.67 -6.58 6.42
N LEU A 118 3.21 -5.51 5.85
CA LEU A 118 2.55 -4.76 4.77
C LEU A 118 3.01 -5.13 3.36
N GLY A 119 4.10 -5.89 3.20
CA GLY A 119 4.62 -6.25 1.87
C GLY A 119 5.77 -5.38 1.37
N PHE A 120 6.34 -4.50 2.21
CA PHE A 120 7.39 -3.56 1.83
C PHE A 120 8.82 -4.08 2.05
N ASP A 121 8.95 -5.27 2.61
CA ASP A 121 10.22 -5.98 2.85
C ASP A 121 10.86 -6.54 1.57
N SER A 122 10.09 -6.71 0.50
CA SER A 122 10.59 -7.12 -0.81
C SER A 122 10.70 -5.90 -1.74
N PRO A 123 11.87 -5.63 -2.36
CA PRO A 123 11.99 -4.69 -3.46
C PRO A 123 11.43 -5.29 -4.78
N ASP A 124 10.29 -5.98 -4.70
CA ASP A 124 9.78 -6.84 -5.77
C ASP A 124 8.99 -6.10 -6.84
N THR A 125 8.68 -4.83 -6.65
CA THR A 125 8.28 -4.00 -7.78
C THR A 125 9.54 -3.47 -8.44
N GLU A 126 9.78 -3.85 -9.70
CA GLU A 126 10.81 -3.24 -10.54
C GLU A 126 10.79 -1.71 -10.47
N ALA A 127 9.61 -1.12 -10.27
CA ALA A 127 9.42 0.31 -10.07
C ALA A 127 10.18 0.85 -8.84
N THR A 128 10.23 0.12 -7.72
CA THR A 128 10.92 0.56 -6.50
C THR A 128 12.43 0.35 -6.63
N ARG A 129 12.87 -0.73 -7.28
CA ARG A 129 14.28 -0.91 -7.67
C ARG A 129 14.74 0.21 -8.63
N LYS A 130 13.92 0.55 -9.62
CA LYS A 130 14.16 1.63 -10.59
C LYS A 130 14.18 3.01 -9.92
N ALA A 131 13.35 3.23 -8.89
CA ALA A 131 13.31 4.47 -8.12
C ALA A 131 14.58 4.64 -7.27
N VAL A 132 14.95 3.63 -6.49
CA VAL A 132 16.18 3.64 -5.69
C VAL A 132 17.41 3.82 -6.57
N GLU A 133 17.50 3.09 -7.69
CA GLU A 133 18.63 3.23 -8.62
C GLU A 133 18.68 4.63 -9.28
N SER A 134 17.53 5.24 -9.57
CA SER A 134 17.47 6.62 -10.06
C SER A 134 17.96 7.64 -9.02
N ASP A 135 17.61 7.44 -7.74
CA ASP A 135 18.05 8.32 -6.65
C ASP A 135 19.57 8.23 -6.45
N TYR A 136 20.17 7.04 -6.60
CA TYR A 136 21.62 6.86 -6.57
C TYR A 136 22.33 7.60 -7.72
N TYR A 137 21.85 7.48 -8.96
CA TYR A 137 22.48 8.20 -10.08
C TYR A 137 22.27 9.73 -10.00
N ASN A 138 21.14 10.18 -9.47
CA ASN A 138 20.91 11.59 -9.20
C ASN A 138 21.83 12.13 -8.11
N ALA A 139 22.07 11.37 -7.03
CA ALA A 139 22.99 11.75 -5.96
C ALA A 139 24.45 11.85 -6.43
N LEU A 140 24.83 11.06 -7.45
CA LEU A 140 26.12 11.15 -8.13
C LEU A 140 26.21 12.34 -9.11
N GLY A 141 25.17 13.17 -9.21
CA GLY A 141 25.13 14.35 -10.08
C GLY A 141 25.05 14.02 -11.57
N LEU A 142 24.67 12.79 -11.95
CA LEU A 142 24.53 12.44 -13.36
C LEU A 142 23.32 13.17 -13.97
N ASN A 143 23.49 13.68 -15.19
CA ASN A 143 22.38 14.22 -15.97
C ASN A 143 21.38 13.11 -16.32
N GLN A 144 20.07 13.40 -16.28
CA GLN A 144 18.99 12.49 -16.64
C GLN A 144 19.22 11.78 -17.99
N ARG A 145 19.76 12.47 -18.99
CA ARG A 145 20.09 11.88 -20.30
C ARG A 145 21.13 10.76 -20.20
N THR A 146 22.09 10.90 -19.29
CA THR A 146 23.12 9.89 -19.02
C THR A 146 22.52 8.70 -18.30
N ILE A 147 21.63 8.94 -17.33
CA ILE A 147 20.88 7.90 -16.60
C ILE A 147 20.07 7.04 -17.58
N ASP A 148 19.31 7.68 -18.48
CA ASP A 148 18.48 6.98 -19.47
C ASP A 148 19.33 6.13 -20.43
N ARG A 149 20.50 6.63 -20.83
CA ARG A 149 21.45 5.90 -21.70
C ARG A 149 22.09 4.70 -21.00
N LEU A 150 22.51 4.86 -19.74
CA LEU A 150 23.07 3.77 -18.94
C LEU A 150 22.02 2.69 -18.68
N ARG A 151 20.77 3.08 -18.44
CA ARG A 151 19.64 2.15 -18.31
C ARG A 151 19.40 1.36 -19.59
N ALA A 152 19.33 2.04 -20.74
CA ALA A 152 19.18 1.36 -22.02
C ALA A 152 20.34 0.41 -22.35
N LEU A 153 21.56 0.70 -21.87
CA LEU A 153 22.72 -0.17 -22.02
C LEU A 153 22.63 -1.42 -21.14
N ARG A 154 22.17 -1.26 -19.88
CA ARG A 154 21.89 -2.40 -18.97
C ARG A 154 20.73 -3.26 -19.45
N GLU A 155 19.67 -2.67 -19.98
CA GLU A 155 18.54 -3.43 -20.53
C GLU A 155 18.97 -4.31 -21.70
N LYS A 156 19.83 -3.78 -22.59
CA LYS A 156 20.46 -4.54 -23.68
C LYS A 156 21.51 -5.56 -23.21
N GLN A 157 21.97 -5.47 -21.97
CA GLN A 157 22.81 -6.49 -21.36
C GLN A 157 21.99 -7.75 -21.04
N SER A 158 20.71 -7.58 -20.69
CA SER A 158 19.77 -8.67 -20.43
C SER A 158 19.40 -9.45 -21.70
N ASP A 159 19.70 -8.92 -22.89
CA ASP A 159 19.53 -9.62 -24.16
C ASP A 159 20.69 -10.61 -24.43
N GLU A 160 20.42 -11.91 -24.51
CA GLU A 160 21.43 -12.99 -24.75
C GLU A 160 22.35 -12.74 -25.95
N ARG A 161 21.88 -12.01 -26.97
CA ARG A 161 22.65 -11.73 -28.20
C ARG A 161 23.67 -10.60 -28.02
N LEU A 162 23.42 -9.69 -27.09
CA LEU A 162 24.20 -8.47 -26.90
C LEU A 162 24.92 -8.42 -25.56
N GLU A 163 24.61 -9.34 -24.63
CA GLU A 163 25.18 -9.44 -23.28
C GLU A 163 26.70 -9.24 -23.25
N LYS A 164 27.46 -9.97 -24.06
CA LYS A 164 28.94 -9.89 -24.08
C LYS A 164 29.45 -8.52 -24.57
N ARG A 165 28.77 -7.91 -25.55
CA ARG A 165 29.14 -6.59 -26.09
C ARG A 165 28.69 -5.46 -25.17
N ALA A 166 27.51 -5.57 -24.56
CA ALA A 166 27.00 -4.62 -23.59
C ALA A 166 27.88 -4.61 -22.32
N SER A 167 28.29 -5.79 -21.84
CA SER A 167 29.17 -5.93 -20.68
C SER A 167 30.58 -5.35 -20.95
N SER A 168 31.14 -5.58 -22.14
CA SER A 168 32.44 -4.99 -22.49
C SER A 168 32.38 -3.47 -22.62
N LEU A 169 31.29 -2.93 -23.18
CA LEU A 169 31.06 -1.48 -23.26
C LEU A 169 30.85 -0.84 -21.89
N LEU A 170 30.10 -1.50 -20.98
CA LEU A 170 29.96 -1.05 -19.59
C LEU A 170 31.30 -0.99 -18.86
N SER A 171 32.14 -2.02 -19.01
CA SER A 171 33.49 -2.02 -18.41
C SER A 171 34.40 -0.93 -19.00
N LEU A 172 34.28 -0.63 -20.29
CA LEU A 172 35.04 0.45 -20.92
C LEU A 172 34.57 1.81 -20.40
N LEU A 173 33.26 2.03 -20.28
CA LEU A 173 32.69 3.27 -19.74
C LEU A 173 33.14 3.50 -18.30
N ASP A 174 33.12 2.46 -17.46
CA ASP A 174 33.58 2.51 -16.07
C ASP A 174 35.04 3.00 -15.97
N LYS A 175 35.93 2.42 -16.79
CA LYS A 175 37.34 2.83 -16.85
C LYS A 175 37.52 4.28 -17.29
N LEU A 176 36.78 4.72 -18.31
CA LEU A 176 36.84 6.11 -18.77
C LEU A 176 36.36 7.07 -17.71
N ILE A 177 35.21 6.80 -17.09
CA ILE A 177 34.64 7.65 -16.04
C ILE A 177 35.60 7.74 -14.86
N SER A 178 36.19 6.62 -14.42
CA SER A 178 37.16 6.61 -13.33
C SER A 178 38.43 7.40 -13.65
N ALA A 179 38.94 7.32 -14.89
CA ALA A 179 40.11 8.09 -15.30
C ALA A 179 39.80 9.59 -15.28
N TYR A 180 38.71 10.02 -15.90
CA TYR A 180 38.29 11.43 -15.90
C TYR A 180 37.99 11.96 -14.50
N ALA A 181 37.40 11.14 -13.62
CA ALA A 181 37.17 11.53 -12.23
C ALA A 181 38.48 11.70 -11.46
N SER A 182 39.49 10.86 -11.72
CA SER A 182 40.81 10.98 -11.10
C SER A 182 41.50 12.26 -11.56
N ASP A 183 41.54 12.53 -12.87
CA ASP A 183 42.12 13.75 -13.43
C ASP A 183 41.42 15.02 -12.87
N ALA A 184 40.09 14.98 -12.73
CA ALA A 184 39.33 16.10 -12.17
C ALA A 184 39.60 16.32 -10.68
N LEU A 185 39.88 15.27 -9.91
CA LEU A 185 40.29 15.38 -8.51
C LEU A 185 41.71 15.95 -8.40
N GLU A 186 42.65 15.52 -9.24
CA GLU A 186 44.00 16.08 -9.29
C GLU A 186 43.96 17.59 -9.61
N MET A 187 43.10 18.02 -10.53
CA MET A 187 42.89 19.44 -10.86
C MET A 187 42.30 20.29 -9.71
N LEU A 188 41.76 19.67 -8.66
CA LEU A 188 41.28 20.37 -7.46
C LEU A 188 42.34 20.45 -6.35
N GLU A 189 43.42 19.66 -6.45
CA GLU A 189 44.52 19.61 -5.49
C GLU A 189 45.68 20.58 -5.85
N ASP A 190 45.70 21.12 -7.08
CA ASP A 190 46.58 22.19 -7.57
C ASP A 190 46.02 23.61 -7.30
#